data_AF-A0A7S0G9K8-F1
#
_entry.id   AF-A0A7S0G9K8-F1
#
_cell.length_a   1.000
_cell.length_b   1.000
_cell.length_c   1.000
_cell.angle_alpha   90.00
_cell.angle_beta   90.00
_cell.angle_gamma   90.00
#
_symmetry.space_group_name_H-M   'P 1'
#
loop_
_entity.id
_entity.type
_entity.pdbx_description
1 polymer ?
#
loop_
_entity_poly.entity_id
_entity_poly.type
_entity_poly.pdbx_seq_one_letter_code
_entity_poly.pdbx_strand_id
1 'polypeptide(L)'
;GTAAGSIGSDLILISTQETENPKPRRSEGSRSIELRRLCIQALGDQFVPVVLHSLGGIQMLLFARRELCRKRRTKKKRGGGLTDVNDTMELLDVTVGDVTCGLGNVFYNKGAIGAFVTLKRKPAG
;
A
#
# COMPACT_ATOMS: atom_id res chain seq x y z
N GLY A 1 28.33 0.21 -12.94
CA GLY A 1 27.91 -1.20 -12.98
C GLY A 1 26.92 -1.43 -11.87
N THR A 2 25.70 -1.85 -12.19
CA THR A 2 24.67 -2.20 -11.21
C THR A 2 24.63 -3.71 -11.10
N ALA A 3 25.01 -4.22 -9.93
CA ALA A 3 25.02 -5.63 -9.60
C ALA A 3 23.62 -6.25 -9.69
N ALA A 4 23.59 -7.54 -9.97
CA ALA A 4 22.40 -8.37 -10.01
C ALA A 4 21.54 -8.25 -8.73
N GLY A 5 20.24 -8.06 -8.91
CA GLY A 5 19.17 -8.63 -8.07
C GLY A 5 19.15 -8.28 -6.58
N SER A 6 18.97 -7.01 -6.19
CA SER A 6 18.40 -6.75 -4.87
C SER A 6 16.92 -7.13 -4.89
N ILE A 7 16.54 -8.22 -4.21
CA ILE A 7 15.15 -8.65 -4.02
C ILE A 7 14.46 -7.64 -3.09
N GLY A 8 13.98 -6.53 -3.65
CA GLY A 8 13.16 -5.56 -2.93
C GLY A 8 11.68 -5.96 -2.96
N SER A 9 10.93 -5.60 -1.92
CA SER A 9 9.49 -5.87 -1.87
C SER A 9 8.72 -5.01 -2.89
N ASP A 10 7.79 -5.64 -3.62
CA ASP A 10 6.87 -4.93 -4.52
C ASP A 10 5.68 -4.30 -3.80
N LEU A 11 5.27 -4.91 -2.68
CA LEU A 11 4.22 -4.44 -1.79
C LEU A 11 4.80 -4.34 -0.38
N ILE A 12 4.50 -3.26 0.32
CA ILE A 12 4.91 -3.02 1.70
C ILE A 12 3.66 -2.67 2.51
N LEU A 13 3.34 -3.51 3.49
CA LEU A 13 2.29 -3.25 4.46
C LEU A 13 2.94 -2.75 5.75
N ILE A 14 2.57 -1.56 6.19
CA ILE A 14 2.96 -1.00 7.48
C ILE A 14 1.68 -0.90 8.31
N SER A 15 1.63 -1.66 9.39
CA SER A 15 0.52 -1.60 10.34
C SER A 15 1.02 -1.31 11.73
N THR A 16 0.24 -0.58 12.50
CA THR A 16 0.59 -0.16 13.85
C THR A 16 -0.63 -0.27 14.74
N GLN A 17 -0.41 -0.48 16.04
CA GLN A 17 -1.44 -0.48 17.06
C GLN A 17 -1.03 0.46 18.18
N GLU A 18 -2.01 0.94 18.94
CA GLU A 18 -1.81 1.87 20.05
C GLU A 18 -1.12 3.17 19.62
N THR A 19 -1.19 3.52 18.33
CA THR A 19 -0.53 4.70 17.77
C THR A 19 -1.18 6.03 18.13
N GLU A 20 -2.27 5.99 18.90
CA GLU A 20 -3.05 7.15 19.28
C GLU A 20 -3.69 6.99 20.65
N ASN A 21 -3.81 8.12 21.37
CA ASN A 21 -4.44 8.15 22.67
C ASN A 21 -5.97 7.91 22.51
N PRO A 22 -6.55 6.85 23.09
CA PRO A 22 -7.95 6.43 22.90
C PRO A 22 -8.99 7.32 23.61
N LYS A 23 -8.71 8.61 23.86
CA LYS A 23 -9.69 9.54 24.40
C LYS A 23 -10.56 10.11 23.26
N PRO A 24 -11.86 10.35 23.47
CA PRO A 24 -12.74 10.87 22.44
C PRO A 24 -12.26 12.28 22.05
N ARG A 25 -11.85 12.45 20.79
CA ARG A 25 -11.35 13.73 20.27
C ARG A 25 -12.02 14.03 18.94
N ARG A 26 -12.38 15.30 18.75
CA ARG A 26 -13.16 15.81 17.61
C ARG A 26 -12.36 15.85 16.29
N SER A 27 -11.15 15.29 16.21
CA SER A 27 -10.19 15.53 15.11
C SER A 27 -9.27 14.33 14.82
N GLU A 28 -9.83 13.15 14.55
CA GLU A 28 -9.05 11.94 14.21
C GLU A 28 -8.24 12.09 12.92
N GLY A 29 -8.77 12.80 11.91
CA GLY A 29 -8.19 12.84 10.57
C GLY A 29 -6.81 13.50 10.44
N SER A 30 -6.34 14.27 11.43
CA SER A 30 -5.07 14.99 11.30
C SER A 30 -3.82 14.17 11.67
N ARG A 31 -3.97 13.03 12.36
CA ARG A 31 -2.83 12.26 12.91
C ARG A 31 -2.44 11.04 12.09
N SER A 32 -3.38 10.39 11.40
CA SER A 32 -3.08 9.41 10.34
C SER A 32 -2.19 10.00 9.24
N ILE A 33 -2.13 11.35 9.17
CA ILE A 33 -1.23 12.11 8.30
C ILE A 33 0.24 11.98 8.72
N GLU A 34 0.58 11.89 10.02
CA GLU A 34 1.97 11.86 10.49
C GLU A 34 2.65 10.54 10.17
N LEU A 35 2.01 9.40 10.49
CA LEU A 35 2.52 8.09 10.11
C LEU A 35 2.67 7.98 8.60
N ARG A 36 1.66 8.43 7.84
CA ARG A 36 1.72 8.49 6.38
C ARG A 36 2.90 9.34 5.88
N ARG A 37 3.13 10.52 6.45
CA ARG A 37 4.24 11.41 6.08
C ARG A 37 5.59 10.74 6.35
N LEU A 38 5.74 10.12 7.52
CA LEU A 38 6.95 9.39 7.88
C LEU A 38 7.23 8.24 6.89
N CYS A 39 6.22 7.42 6.59
CA CYS A 39 6.35 6.32 5.63
C CYS A 39 6.70 6.81 4.22
N ILE A 40 6.07 7.91 3.75
CA ILE A 40 6.39 8.52 2.45
C ILE A 40 7.84 9.02 2.43
N GLN A 41 8.31 9.64 3.52
CA GLN A 41 9.69 10.11 3.61
C GLN A 41 10.69 8.95 3.63
N ALA A 42 10.38 7.85 4.33
CA ALA A 42 11.26 6.69 4.44
C ALA A 42 11.30 5.84 3.16
N LEU A 43 10.15 5.63 2.51
CA LEU A 43 10.05 4.80 1.30
C LEU A 43 10.38 5.56 0.01
N GLY A 44 10.35 6.90 0.05
CA GLY A 44 10.68 7.75 -1.08
C GLY A 44 9.67 7.67 -2.23
N ASP A 45 10.11 8.07 -3.42
CA ASP A 45 9.27 8.18 -4.61
C ASP A 45 9.06 6.84 -5.35
N GLN A 46 9.79 5.80 -4.96
CA GLN A 46 9.70 4.46 -5.55
C GLN A 46 8.40 3.73 -5.18
N PHE A 47 7.78 4.12 -4.07
CA PHE A 47 6.54 3.53 -3.58
C PHE A 47 5.38 4.53 -3.63
N VAL A 48 4.19 4.00 -3.90
CA VAL A 48 2.94 4.75 -3.95
C VAL A 48 2.03 4.20 -2.85
N PRO A 49 1.51 5.05 -1.94
CA PRO A 49 0.50 4.62 -0.99
C PRO A 49 -0.79 4.26 -1.76
N VAL A 50 -1.27 3.03 -1.61
CA VAL A 50 -2.49 2.53 -2.26
C VAL A 50 -3.64 2.33 -1.28
N VAL A 51 -3.36 2.10 0.00
CA VAL A 51 -4.36 2.04 1.07
C VAL A 51 -3.86 2.80 2.29
N LEU A 52 -4.77 3.52 2.93
CA LEU A 52 -4.67 4.02 4.30
C LEU A 52 -6.01 3.72 4.98
N HIS A 53 -5.99 2.89 6.02
CA HIS A 53 -7.19 2.54 6.79
C HIS A 53 -6.90 2.57 8.29
N SER A 54 -7.92 2.81 9.11
CA SER A 54 -7.78 2.85 10.56
C SER A 54 -9.02 2.29 11.24
N LEU A 55 -8.83 1.59 12.36
CA LEU A 55 -9.85 0.99 13.20
C LEU A 55 -9.53 1.30 14.66
N GLY A 56 -10.14 2.37 15.18
CA GLY A 56 -9.70 3.00 16.42
C GLY A 56 -8.17 3.14 16.43
N GLY A 57 -7.52 2.65 17.50
CA GLY A 57 -6.07 2.75 17.65
C GLY A 57 -5.20 1.91 16.71
N ILE A 58 -5.79 1.20 15.74
CA ILE A 58 -5.08 0.37 14.76
C ILE A 58 -5.01 1.13 13.43
N GLN A 59 -3.82 1.26 12.85
CA GLN A 59 -3.63 1.88 11.54
C GLN A 59 -2.97 0.91 10.57
N MET A 60 -3.36 0.97 9.29
CA MET A 60 -2.82 0.15 8.22
C MET A 60 -2.54 1.00 6.98
N LEU A 61 -1.31 0.91 6.46
CA LEU A 61 -0.86 1.54 5.24
C LEU A 61 -0.31 0.48 4.29
N LEU A 62 -0.87 0.39 3.10
CA LEU A 62 -0.30 -0.44 2.02
C LEU A 62 0.34 0.46 0.99
N PHE A 63 1.60 0.17 0.68
CA PHE A 63 2.37 0.79 -0.37
C PHE A 63 2.64 -0.23 -1.47
N ALA A 64 2.61 0.22 -2.72
CA ALA A 64 2.99 -0.57 -3.88
C ALA A 64 4.14 0.13 -4.62
N ARG A 65 5.08 -0.65 -5.17
CA ARG A 65 6.12 -0.11 -6.03
C ARG A 65 5.46 0.60 -7.20
N ARG A 66 5.94 1.79 -7.56
CA ARG A 66 5.34 2.68 -8.57
C ARG A 66 5.11 1.97 -9.91
N GLU A 67 5.96 1.01 -10.24
CA GLU A 67 5.87 0.19 -11.45
C GLU A 67 4.61 -0.68 -11.50
N LEU A 68 4.14 -1.20 -10.35
CA LEU A 68 2.89 -1.97 -10.28
C LEU A 68 1.65 -1.13 -10.58
N CYS A 69 1.72 0.18 -10.28
CA CYS A 69 0.60 1.12 -10.43
C CYS A 69 0.53 1.77 -11.84
N ARG A 70 1.56 1.61 -12.66
CA ARG A 70 1.61 2.25 -13.99
C ARG A 70 0.80 1.45 -15.00
N LYS A 71 -0.30 2.04 -15.48
CA LYS A 71 -0.96 1.62 -16.72
C LYS A 71 0.01 1.82 -17.89
N ARG A 72 0.17 0.83 -18.78
CA ARG A 72 0.98 0.98 -20.00
C ARG A 72 0.38 2.13 -20.83
N ARG A 73 1.11 3.25 -20.97
CA ARG A 73 0.92 4.15 -22.11
C ARG A 73 1.49 3.43 -23.33
N THR A 74 0.63 2.84 -24.15
CA THR A 74 1.01 2.33 -25.47
C THR A 74 1.40 3.50 -26.38
N LYS A 75 2.66 3.96 -26.29
CA LYS A 75 3.25 4.70 -27.40
C LYS A 75 3.48 3.70 -28.53
N LYS A 76 2.66 3.78 -29.58
CA LYS A 76 2.90 3.09 -30.86
C LYS A 76 4.22 3.61 -31.43
N LYS A 77 5.34 2.95 -31.11
CA LYS A 77 6.63 3.19 -31.77
C LYS A 77 6.46 2.78 -33.24
N ARG A 78 6.46 3.76 -34.15
CA ARG A 78 6.71 3.49 -35.57
C ARG A 78 8.20 3.13 -35.66
N GLY A 79 8.51 1.88 -35.97
CA GLY A 79 9.88 1.37 -36.05
C GLY A 79 10.20 0.41 -34.89
N GLY A 80 10.40 -0.86 -35.25
CA GLY A 80 10.67 -1.96 -34.32
C GLY A 80 11.92 -1.73 -33.46
N GLY A 81 11.87 -2.26 -32.25
CA GLY A 81 13.00 -2.29 -31.33
C GLY A 81 12.63 -1.90 -29.90
N LEU A 82 12.27 -2.90 -29.10
CA LEU A 82 13.02 -3.38 -27.92
C LEU A 82 12.04 -4.12 -27.01
N THR A 83 12.16 -5.45 -26.96
CA THR A 83 11.45 -6.35 -26.07
C THR A 83 12.01 -6.19 -24.66
N ASP A 84 11.20 -5.64 -23.76
CA ASP A 84 11.47 -5.72 -22.33
C ASP A 84 10.97 -7.11 -21.90
N VAL A 85 11.87 -8.09 -21.85
CA VAL A 85 11.59 -9.53 -21.61
C VAL A 85 11.24 -9.80 -20.13
N ASN A 86 10.94 -8.77 -19.35
CA ASN A 86 10.61 -8.92 -17.95
C ASN A 86 9.09 -9.12 -17.80
N ASP A 87 8.70 -10.31 -17.33
CA ASP A 87 7.37 -10.55 -16.78
C ASP A 87 7.06 -9.47 -15.74
N THR A 88 6.13 -8.58 -16.05
CA THR A 88 5.77 -7.46 -15.17
C THR A 88 4.45 -7.75 -14.48
N MET A 89 4.38 -7.56 -13.16
CA MET A 89 3.12 -7.61 -12.43
C MET A 89 2.35 -6.27 -12.57
N GLU A 90 1.04 -6.32 -12.45
CA GLU A 90 0.15 -5.16 -12.42
C GLU A 90 -0.79 -5.26 -11.21
N LEU A 91 -0.91 -4.18 -10.45
CA LEU A 91 -1.92 -4.06 -9.41
C LEU A 91 -3.27 -3.74 -10.05
N LEU A 92 -4.23 -4.66 -9.95
CA LEU A 92 -5.56 -4.48 -10.52
C LEU A 92 -6.55 -3.88 -9.53
N ASP A 93 -6.58 -4.44 -8.32
CA ASP A 93 -7.57 -4.08 -7.32
C ASP A 93 -6.99 -4.22 -5.91
N VAL A 94 -7.50 -3.40 -4.99
CA VAL A 94 -7.25 -3.51 -3.56
C VAL A 94 -8.56 -3.27 -2.82
N THR A 95 -9.01 -4.28 -2.09
CA THR A 95 -10.18 -4.21 -1.22
C THR A 95 -9.75 -4.25 0.24
N VAL A 96 -10.36 -3.44 1.09
CA VAL A 96 -10.06 -3.37 2.53
C VAL A 96 -11.24 -3.92 3.31
N GLY A 97 -10.96 -4.68 4.37
CA GLY A 97 -11.96 -5.13 5.33
C GLY A 97 -11.43 -5.00 6.74
N ASP A 98 -12.32 -4.77 7.71
CA ASP A 98 -11.98 -4.69 9.11
C ASP A 98 -13.03 -5.42 9.97
N VAL A 99 -12.61 -5.79 11.17
CA VAL A 99 -13.46 -6.45 12.17
C VAL A 99 -13.17 -5.81 13.51
N THR A 100 -14.19 -5.22 14.11
CA THR A 100 -14.13 -4.75 15.50
C THR A 100 -14.36 -5.92 16.45
N CYS A 101 -13.51 -6.07 17.44
CA CYS A 101 -13.62 -7.12 18.46
C CYS A 101 -13.87 -6.49 19.83
N GLY A 102 -14.92 -6.94 20.53
CA GLY A 102 -15.26 -6.46 21.87
C GLY A 102 -16.72 -6.67 22.20
N LEU A 103 -17.04 -7.03 23.44
CA LEU A 103 -18.41 -7.18 23.93
C LEU A 103 -18.76 -5.98 24.84
N GLY A 104 -19.85 -5.28 24.52
CA GLY A 104 -20.32 -4.11 25.28
C GLY A 104 -19.83 -2.76 24.72
N ASN A 105 -19.83 -1.71 25.55
CA ASN A 105 -19.44 -0.34 25.20
C ASN A 105 -17.90 -0.18 25.11
N VAL A 106 -17.24 -1.14 24.45
CA VAL A 106 -15.79 -1.19 24.30
C VAL A 106 -15.40 -0.19 23.22
N PHE A 107 -14.53 0.75 23.57
CA PHE A 107 -13.85 1.60 22.60
C PHE A 107 -13.31 0.71 21.46
N TYR A 108 -13.42 1.12 20.19
CA TYR A 108 -13.01 0.32 19.03
C TYR A 108 -11.47 0.15 18.91
N ASN A 109 -10.79 -0.18 20.00
CA ASN A 109 -9.33 -0.34 20.07
C ASN A 109 -8.87 -1.78 19.90
N LYS A 110 -9.79 -2.71 19.66
CA LYS A 110 -9.53 -4.12 19.46
C LYS A 110 -10.23 -4.57 18.18
N GLY A 111 -9.52 -5.36 17.38
CA GLY A 111 -10.00 -5.75 16.08
C GLY A 111 -8.87 -6.14 15.15
N ALA A 112 -9.20 -6.24 13.87
CA ALA A 112 -8.25 -6.48 12.80
C ALA A 112 -8.61 -5.64 11.58
N ILE A 113 -7.59 -5.26 10.81
CA ILE A 113 -7.72 -4.66 9.48
C ILE A 113 -6.96 -5.55 8.51
N GLY A 114 -7.53 -5.80 7.33
CA GLY A 114 -6.88 -6.54 6.25
C GLY A 114 -7.07 -5.86 4.89
N ALA A 115 -6.13 -6.12 3.99
CA ALA A 115 -6.21 -5.72 2.59
C ALA A 115 -6.12 -6.97 1.70
N PHE A 116 -7.04 -7.09 0.76
CA PHE A 116 -7.07 -8.10 -0.28
C PHE A 116 -6.57 -7.46 -1.58
N VAL A 117 -5.50 -8.03 -2.15
CA VAL A 117 -4.81 -7.45 -3.30
C VAL A 117 -4.92 -8.39 -4.49
N THR A 118 -5.40 -7.86 -5.62
CA THR A 118 -5.43 -8.60 -6.89
C THR A 118 -4.29 -8.13 -7.79
N LEU A 119 -3.39 -9.05 -8.12
CA LEU A 119 -2.28 -8.84 -9.04
C LEU A 119 -2.50 -9.62 -10.34
N LYS A 120 -2.07 -9.04 -11.46
CA LYS A 120 -2.07 -9.70 -12.77
C LYS A 120 -0.66 -9.75 -13.33
N ARG A 121 -0.22 -10.95 -13.71
CA ARG A 121 1.00 -11.13 -14.50
C ARG A 121 0.76 -10.62 -15.92
N LYS A 122 1.62 -9.73 -16.40
CA LYS A 122 1.68 -9.35 -17.81
C LYS A 122 2.57 -10.35 -18.54
N PRO A 123 2.10 -10.93 -19.67
CA PRO A 123 2.92 -11.83 -20.46
C PRO A 123 4.15 -11.08 -20.99
N ALA A 124 5.31 -11.72 -20.90
CA ALA A 124 6.49 -11.30 -21.66
C ALA A 124 6.14 -11.33 -23.16
N GLY A 125 6.34 -10.20 -23.83
CA GLY A 125 6.07 -10.03 -25.27
C GLY A 125 7.35 -9.94 -26.07
#